data_AF-A0A519EGF7-F1
#
_entry.id   AF-A0A519EGF7-F1
#
_cell.length_a   1.000
_cell.length_b   1.000
_cell.length_c   1.000
_cell.angle_alpha   90.00
_cell.angle_beta   90.00
_cell.angle_gamma   90.00
#
_symmetry.space_group_name_H-M   'P 1'
#
loop_
_entity.id
_entity.type
_entity.pdbx_description
1 polymer ?
#
loop_
_entity_poly.entity_id
_entity_poly.type
_entity_poly.pdbx_seq_one_letter_code
_entity_poly.pdbx_strand_id
1 'polypeptide(L)'
;MTTTPNARYTFGFHGSMHLLLPAGEVQEETVEPFFENGDWLYDPHYFEQIPALFERRQPTALGGLDIAGVVVCFIGTCFAKKIFDEVYERTLKRPIGAQLDKLFNKVEIPAGKTVEYRDVIYLEDIDLVVVVRAVASKDAGQAIQNQVMQAHRVAYSYIEQYGRKGPIHCHKIIGGSISAVPEIFNTLEEIKQHDRSEIKQLSRR
;
A
#
# COMPACT_ATOMS: atom_id res chain seq x y z
N MET A 1 29.30 -12.31 -13.36
CA MET A 1 27.90 -12.73 -13.16
C MET A 1 27.20 -11.58 -12.48
N THR A 2 26.37 -10.84 -13.20
CA THR A 2 25.57 -9.75 -12.66
C THR A 2 24.40 -10.35 -11.89
N THR A 3 24.51 -10.41 -10.57
CA THR A 3 23.39 -10.76 -9.69
C THR A 3 22.30 -9.71 -9.91
N THR A 4 21.15 -10.13 -10.42
CA THR A 4 19.93 -9.30 -10.38
C THR A 4 19.72 -8.91 -8.92
N PRO A 5 19.59 -7.61 -8.57
CA PRO A 5 19.35 -7.22 -7.19
C PRO A 5 18.03 -7.86 -6.72
N ASN A 6 18.06 -8.55 -5.59
CA ASN A 6 16.87 -9.14 -4.99
C ASN A 6 15.87 -8.01 -4.67
N ALA A 7 14.58 -8.29 -4.88
CA ALA A 7 13.52 -7.36 -4.50
C ALA A 7 13.50 -7.17 -2.98
N ARG A 8 13.14 -5.96 -2.54
CA ARG A 8 13.14 -5.55 -1.13
C ARG A 8 11.72 -5.31 -0.63
N TYR A 9 11.50 -5.51 0.66
CA TYR A 9 10.21 -5.21 1.27
C TYR A 9 10.37 -4.68 2.69
N THR A 10 9.39 -3.92 3.13
CA THR A 10 9.18 -3.57 4.54
C THR A 10 7.69 -3.39 4.78
N PHE A 11 7.33 -3.18 6.03
CA PHE A 11 5.96 -3.02 6.44
C PHE A 11 5.78 -1.80 7.33
N GLY A 12 4.58 -1.24 7.31
CA GLY A 12 4.22 -0.09 8.14
C GLY A 12 2.79 -0.21 8.62
N PHE A 13 2.55 0.30 9.84
CA PHE A 13 1.23 0.33 10.44
C PHE A 13 0.99 1.70 11.06
N HIS A 14 -0.21 2.22 10.86
CA HIS A 14 -0.63 3.50 11.42
C HIS A 14 -1.99 3.33 12.08
N GLY A 15 -2.28 4.08 13.13
CA GLY A 15 -3.58 4.08 13.78
C GLY A 15 -3.50 3.75 15.27
N SER A 16 -4.62 3.30 15.80
CA SER A 16 -4.76 3.04 17.23
C SER A 16 -4.01 1.79 17.67
N MET A 17 -3.46 1.82 18.88
CA MET A 17 -2.70 0.71 19.48
C MET A 17 -3.43 -0.64 19.45
N HIS A 18 -4.77 -0.66 19.57
CA HIS A 18 -5.57 -1.89 19.53
C HIS A 18 -5.52 -2.60 18.16
N LEU A 19 -5.10 -1.91 17.10
CA LEU A 19 -4.91 -2.48 15.76
C LEU A 19 -3.45 -2.80 15.45
N LEU A 20 -2.50 -2.04 16.01
CA LEU A 20 -1.08 -2.15 15.62
C LEU A 20 -0.49 -3.52 15.97
N LEU A 21 -0.70 -4.01 17.20
CA LEU A 21 -0.14 -5.30 17.62
C LEU A 21 -0.76 -6.47 16.84
N PRO A 22 -2.10 -6.60 16.74
CA PRO A 22 -2.71 -7.67 15.95
C PRO A 22 -2.36 -7.60 14.46
N ALA A 23 -2.20 -6.39 13.89
CA ALA A 23 -1.79 -6.25 12.49
C ALA A 23 -0.36 -6.75 12.25
N GLY A 24 0.56 -6.49 13.18
CA GLY A 24 1.92 -7.03 13.16
C GLY A 24 1.94 -8.57 13.20
N GLU A 25 1.25 -9.17 14.17
CA GLU A 25 1.16 -10.64 14.28
C GLU A 25 0.54 -11.26 13.03
N VAL A 26 -0.56 -10.70 12.53
CA VAL A 26 -1.24 -11.23 11.36
C VAL A 26 -0.35 -11.15 10.11
N GLN A 27 0.42 -10.07 9.97
CA GLN A 27 1.38 -9.94 8.88
C GLN A 27 2.47 -11.01 8.95
N GLU A 28 3.10 -11.19 10.12
CA GLU A 28 4.13 -12.21 10.36
C GLU A 28 3.57 -13.61 10.05
N GLU A 29 2.31 -13.87 10.40
CA GLU A 29 1.67 -15.17 10.18
C GLU A 29 1.19 -15.40 8.73
N THR A 30 1.04 -14.36 7.90
CA THR A 30 0.37 -14.49 6.59
C THR A 30 1.16 -13.97 5.40
N VAL A 31 1.76 -12.79 5.50
CA VAL A 31 2.40 -12.11 4.37
C VAL A 31 3.92 -12.28 4.42
N GLU A 32 4.52 -12.25 5.60
CA GLU A 32 5.97 -12.42 5.75
C GLU A 32 6.49 -13.74 5.16
N PRO A 33 5.82 -14.90 5.36
CA PRO A 33 6.26 -16.17 4.76
C PRO A 33 6.23 -16.13 3.23
N PHE A 34 5.37 -15.32 2.60
CA PHE A 34 5.36 -15.16 1.15
C PHE A 34 6.65 -14.53 0.64
N PHE A 35 7.19 -13.54 1.37
CA PHE A 35 8.42 -12.85 1.01
C PHE A 35 9.67 -13.65 1.37
N GLU A 36 9.68 -14.33 2.52
CA GLU A 36 10.77 -15.20 2.95
C GLU A 36 10.99 -16.38 2.00
N ASN A 37 9.91 -17.09 1.64
CA ASN A 37 9.94 -18.11 0.58
C ASN A 37 10.17 -17.50 -0.81
N GLY A 38 10.17 -16.17 -0.86
CA GLY A 38 10.28 -15.35 -2.04
C GLY A 38 11.71 -15.08 -2.51
N ASP A 39 12.71 -15.32 -1.66
CA ASP A 39 14.07 -14.74 -1.75
C ASP A 39 14.07 -13.19 -1.75
N TRP A 40 13.04 -12.57 -1.17
CA TRP A 40 12.99 -11.12 -0.98
C TRP A 40 13.81 -10.72 0.24
N LEU A 41 14.43 -9.54 0.19
CA LEU A 41 15.22 -9.01 1.30
C LEU A 41 14.37 -8.05 2.14
N TYR A 42 14.19 -8.35 3.41
CA TYR A 42 13.61 -7.40 4.35
C TYR A 42 14.61 -6.26 4.58
N ASP A 43 14.21 -5.02 4.30
CA ASP A 43 15.07 -3.85 4.45
C ASP A 43 14.26 -2.63 4.90
N PRO A 44 14.16 -2.36 6.21
CA PRO A 44 13.39 -1.23 6.71
C PRO A 44 14.05 0.13 6.46
N HIS A 45 15.37 0.17 6.23
CA HIS A 45 16.13 1.41 6.06
C HIS A 45 16.23 1.86 4.60
N TYR A 46 16.13 0.92 3.66
CA TYR A 46 16.09 1.22 2.23
C TYR A 46 14.99 2.23 1.89
N PHE A 47 13.79 2.03 2.43
CA PHE A 47 12.64 2.91 2.16
C PHE A 47 12.77 4.28 2.83
N GLU A 48 13.50 4.39 3.95
CA GLU A 48 13.76 5.66 4.62
C GLU A 48 14.70 6.57 3.80
N GLN A 49 15.50 5.98 2.91
CA GLN A 49 16.43 6.70 2.04
C GLN A 49 15.76 7.24 0.77
N ILE A 50 14.55 6.78 0.43
CA ILE A 50 13.82 7.20 -0.77
C ILE A 50 12.93 8.40 -0.41
N PRO A 51 13.19 9.60 -0.94
CA PRO A 51 12.45 10.82 -0.53
C PRO A 51 10.93 10.71 -0.74
N ALA A 52 10.48 10.04 -1.80
CA ALA A 52 9.06 9.85 -2.07
C ALA A 52 8.38 8.94 -1.03
N LEU A 53 9.11 7.96 -0.49
CA LEU A 53 8.61 6.98 0.47
C LEU A 53 8.86 7.39 1.93
N PHE A 54 9.67 8.43 2.14
CA PHE A 54 9.94 8.93 3.47
C PHE A 54 8.64 9.39 4.14
N GLU A 55 8.37 8.78 5.28
CA GLU A 55 7.18 9.06 6.07
C GLU A 55 7.60 9.21 7.54
N ARG A 56 7.24 10.32 8.17
CA ARG A 56 7.47 10.46 9.60
C ARG A 56 6.55 9.47 10.34
N ARG A 57 7.15 8.43 10.91
CA ARG A 57 6.52 7.47 11.82
C ARG A 57 6.19 8.13 13.16
N GLN A 58 5.29 9.11 13.16
CA GLN A 58 4.64 9.56 14.37
C GLN A 58 3.21 9.01 14.39
N PRO A 59 2.71 8.54 15.55
CA PRO A 59 1.31 8.20 15.71
C PRO A 59 0.49 9.44 15.38
N THR A 60 -0.06 9.47 14.18
CA THR A 60 -0.92 10.54 13.75
C THR A 60 -2.26 9.88 13.51
N ALA A 61 -3.24 10.23 14.36
CA ALA A 61 -4.63 9.92 14.09
C ALA A 61 -4.97 10.51 12.71
N LEU A 62 -5.05 9.66 11.70
CA LEU A 62 -5.53 10.03 10.37
C LEU A 62 -7.05 10.07 10.46
N GLY A 63 -7.59 11.25 10.71
CA GLY A 63 -9.02 11.47 10.85
C GLY A 63 -9.67 11.87 9.53
N GLY A 64 -10.86 11.31 9.26
CA GLY A 64 -11.98 11.91 8.54
C GLY A 64 -12.88 11.00 7.68
N LEU A 65 -12.37 9.85 7.24
CA LEU A 65 -13.08 8.62 7.57
C LEU A 65 -12.63 8.31 8.99
N ASP A 66 -13.50 7.77 9.81
CA ASP A 66 -13.10 7.37 11.14
C ASP A 66 -12.15 6.16 10.97
N ILE A 67 -10.90 6.35 10.56
CA ILE A 67 -9.99 5.26 10.23
C ILE A 67 -9.45 4.75 11.57
N ALA A 68 -9.81 3.51 11.92
CA ALA A 68 -9.28 2.87 13.11
C ALA A 68 -7.78 2.59 12.92
N GLY A 69 -7.36 2.24 11.70
CA GLY A 69 -5.95 2.12 11.33
C GLY A 69 -5.70 1.92 9.84
N VAL A 70 -4.43 2.03 9.47
CA VAL A 70 -3.90 1.81 8.12
C VAL A 70 -2.89 0.67 8.18
N VAL A 71 -3.09 -0.34 7.33
CA VAL A 71 -2.12 -1.42 7.09
C VAL A 71 -1.37 -1.09 5.80
N VAL A 72 -0.04 -0.98 5.88
CA VAL A 72 0.80 -0.56 4.74
C VAL A 72 1.84 -1.65 4.43
N CYS A 73 1.88 -2.07 3.17
CA CYS A 73 2.93 -2.93 2.65
C CYS A 73 3.82 -2.13 1.68
N PHE A 74 5.11 -2.06 1.96
CA PHE A 74 6.10 -1.32 1.18
C PHE A 74 7.02 -2.29 0.44
N ILE A 75 7.20 -2.05 -0.85
CA ILE A 75 7.79 -3.02 -1.75
C ILE A 75 8.70 -2.26 -2.72
N GLY A 76 9.99 -2.60 -2.73
CA GLY A 76 10.99 -2.03 -3.63
C GLY A 76 11.37 -3.06 -4.68
N THR A 77 11.15 -2.74 -5.94
CA THR A 77 11.43 -3.63 -7.07
C THR A 77 12.28 -2.92 -8.12
N CYS A 78 13.30 -3.62 -8.63
CA CYS A 78 14.15 -3.13 -9.71
C CYS A 78 13.75 -3.78 -11.04
N PHE A 79 13.25 -2.99 -12.00
CA PHE A 79 12.82 -3.52 -13.31
C PHE A 79 13.73 -3.05 -14.46
N ALA A 80 14.70 -3.86 -14.86
CA ALA A 80 15.41 -3.63 -16.12
C ALA A 80 14.51 -4.05 -17.32
N LYS A 81 13.66 -3.13 -17.80
CA LYS A 81 12.96 -3.09 -19.11
C LYS A 81 12.16 -4.31 -19.64
N LYS A 82 12.15 -5.48 -18.99
CA LYS A 82 11.40 -6.69 -19.42
C LYS A 82 10.71 -7.47 -18.30
N ILE A 83 10.73 -6.97 -17.07
CA ILE A 83 10.46 -7.77 -15.85
C ILE A 83 9.11 -7.42 -15.18
N PHE A 84 8.33 -6.49 -15.74
CA PHE A 84 6.98 -6.16 -15.22
C PHE A 84 6.01 -7.35 -15.21
N ASP A 85 6.32 -8.47 -15.86
CA ASP A 85 5.47 -9.64 -15.79
C ASP A 85 5.77 -10.48 -14.55
N GLU A 86 6.97 -11.03 -14.37
CA GLU A 86 7.17 -12.10 -13.36
C GLU A 86 7.22 -11.60 -11.91
N VAL A 87 8.04 -10.58 -11.62
CA VAL A 87 8.19 -10.08 -10.23
C VAL A 87 6.96 -9.28 -9.81
N TYR A 88 6.30 -8.60 -10.75
CA TYR A 88 5.04 -7.90 -10.50
C TYR A 88 3.86 -8.88 -10.36
N GLU A 89 3.70 -9.87 -11.23
CA GLU A 89 2.66 -10.90 -11.06
C GLU A 89 2.89 -11.72 -9.79
N ARG A 90 4.16 -12.01 -9.44
CA ARG A 90 4.49 -12.64 -8.16
C ARG A 90 4.06 -11.73 -7.02
N THR A 91 4.46 -10.46 -7.05
CA THR A 91 4.03 -9.41 -6.12
C THR A 91 2.51 -9.42 -5.94
N LEU A 92 1.73 -9.45 -7.02
CA LEU A 92 0.28 -9.45 -6.98
C LEU A 92 -0.36 -10.73 -6.40
N LYS A 93 0.41 -11.81 -6.20
CA LYS A 93 -0.04 -13.08 -5.57
C LYS A 93 0.10 -13.11 -4.05
N ARG A 94 0.57 -12.02 -3.42
CA ARG A 94 0.58 -11.90 -1.95
C ARG A 94 -0.79 -12.20 -1.35
N PRO A 95 -0.88 -12.84 -0.18
CA PRO A 95 -2.14 -13.20 0.45
C PRO A 95 -2.78 -12.02 1.22
N ILE A 96 -3.00 -10.89 0.54
CA ILE A 96 -3.58 -9.66 1.13
C ILE A 96 -4.98 -9.95 1.69
N GLY A 97 -5.79 -10.71 0.94
CA GLY A 97 -7.13 -11.08 1.40
C GLY A 97 -7.12 -11.86 2.70
N ALA A 98 -6.24 -12.86 2.81
CA ALA A 98 -6.10 -13.66 4.03
C ALA A 98 -5.56 -12.84 5.20
N GLN A 99 -4.62 -11.90 4.95
CA GLN A 99 -4.13 -10.96 5.95
C GLN A 99 -5.29 -10.12 6.52
N LEU A 100 -6.11 -9.53 5.66
CA LEU A 100 -7.23 -8.68 6.08
C LEU A 100 -8.29 -9.50 6.83
N ASP A 101 -8.71 -10.64 6.29
CA ASP A 101 -9.72 -11.48 6.94
C ASP A 101 -9.27 -11.94 8.34
N LYS A 102 -7.98 -12.31 8.48
CA LYS A 102 -7.42 -12.70 9.78
C LYS A 102 -7.33 -11.52 10.75
N LEU A 103 -6.98 -10.33 10.27
CA LEU A 103 -6.99 -9.11 11.08
C LEU A 103 -8.39 -8.79 11.62
N PHE A 104 -9.42 -8.82 10.77
CA PHE A 104 -10.81 -8.56 11.19
C PHE A 104 -11.40 -9.66 12.08
N ASN A 105 -10.78 -10.84 12.13
CA ASN A 105 -11.12 -11.89 13.09
C ASN A 105 -10.43 -11.71 14.46
N LYS A 106 -9.29 -11.01 14.51
CA LYS A 106 -8.57 -10.70 15.76
C LYS A 106 -9.01 -9.37 16.38
N VAL A 107 -9.52 -8.43 15.60
CA VAL A 107 -9.82 -7.06 16.06
C VAL A 107 -11.24 -6.65 15.73
N GLU A 108 -11.93 -6.10 16.72
CA GLU A 108 -13.20 -5.41 16.52
C GLU A 108 -12.95 -3.96 16.10
N ILE A 109 -13.46 -3.58 14.94
CA ILE A 109 -13.38 -2.20 14.45
C ILE A 109 -14.53 -1.41 15.08
N PRO A 110 -14.27 -0.27 15.75
CA PRO A 110 -15.34 0.48 16.38
C PRO A 110 -16.36 0.99 15.35
N ALA A 111 -17.62 1.15 15.78
CA ALA A 111 -18.69 1.58 14.90
C ALA A 111 -18.38 2.92 14.20
N GLY A 112 -18.71 3.00 12.91
CA GLY A 112 -18.39 4.15 12.06
C GLY A 112 -16.93 4.21 11.62
N LYS A 113 -16.07 3.28 12.08
CA LYS A 113 -14.67 3.27 11.75
C LYS A 113 -14.33 2.29 10.62
N THR A 114 -13.23 2.54 9.91
CA THR A 114 -12.76 1.73 8.78
C THR A 114 -11.27 1.42 8.88
N VAL A 115 -10.82 0.38 8.17
CA VAL A 115 -9.40 0.08 8.01
C VAL A 115 -9.01 0.38 6.58
N GLU A 116 -7.93 1.14 6.37
CA GLU A 116 -7.39 1.37 5.04
C GLU A 116 -6.22 0.42 4.79
N TYR A 117 -6.23 -0.26 3.65
CA TYR A 117 -5.10 -1.01 3.14
C TYR A 117 -4.36 -0.17 2.10
N ARG A 118 -3.04 -0.07 2.23
CA ARG A 118 -2.14 0.60 1.29
C ARG A 118 -1.08 -0.36 0.77
N ASP A 119 -1.08 -0.60 -0.53
CA ASP A 119 0.00 -1.31 -1.22
C ASP A 119 0.89 -0.28 -1.92
N VAL A 120 2.17 -0.26 -1.56
CA VAL A 120 3.14 0.75 -2.02
C VAL A 120 4.27 0.03 -2.74
N ILE A 121 4.34 0.21 -4.06
CA ILE A 121 5.38 -0.38 -4.92
C ILE A 121 6.27 0.73 -5.46
N TYR A 122 7.56 0.66 -5.18
CA TYR A 122 8.59 1.53 -5.76
C TYR A 122 9.27 0.84 -6.94
N LEU A 123 9.14 1.47 -8.10
CA LEU A 123 9.68 1.06 -9.38
C LEU A 123 11.02 1.78 -9.58
N GLU A 124 12.12 1.13 -9.19
CA GLU A 124 13.46 1.75 -9.14
C GLU A 124 13.95 2.23 -10.51
N ASP A 125 13.52 1.60 -11.61
CA ASP A 125 13.99 1.84 -12.97
C ASP A 125 13.49 3.15 -13.56
N ILE A 126 12.30 3.58 -13.13
CA ILE A 126 11.68 4.84 -13.55
C ILE A 126 11.51 5.82 -12.40
N ASP A 127 12.01 5.49 -11.19
CA ASP A 127 11.91 6.31 -9.98
C ASP A 127 10.45 6.74 -9.71
N LEU A 128 9.55 5.76 -9.69
CA LEU A 128 8.11 5.98 -9.51
C LEU A 128 7.58 5.12 -8.37
N VAL A 129 6.80 5.72 -7.48
CA VAL A 129 6.01 4.99 -6.48
C VAL A 129 4.58 4.86 -6.96
N VAL A 130 4.05 3.64 -6.99
CA VAL A 130 2.63 3.36 -7.18
C VAL A 130 2.03 3.04 -5.81
N VAL A 131 1.04 3.84 -5.40
CA VAL A 131 0.28 3.64 -4.17
C VAL A 131 -1.14 3.24 -4.56
N VAL A 132 -1.59 2.06 -4.12
CA VAL A 132 -2.99 1.63 -4.22
C VAL A 132 -3.62 1.68 -2.84
N ARG A 133 -4.72 2.41 -2.72
CA ARG A 133 -5.47 2.58 -1.46
C ARG A 133 -6.83 1.92 -1.57
N ALA A 134 -7.16 1.07 -0.61
CA ALA A 134 -8.47 0.42 -0.53
C ALA A 134 -9.03 0.52 0.89
N VAL A 135 -10.33 0.80 1.00
CA VAL A 135 -11.03 0.70 2.29
C VAL A 135 -11.46 -0.73 2.49
N ALA A 136 -10.91 -1.38 3.51
CA ALA A 136 -11.21 -2.74 3.88
C ALA A 136 -12.29 -2.79 4.97
N SER A 137 -13.19 -3.75 4.85
CA SER A 137 -14.17 -4.12 5.88
C SER A 137 -14.06 -5.61 6.16
N LYS A 138 -14.73 -6.04 7.23
CA LYS A 138 -14.90 -7.47 7.52
C LYS A 138 -15.47 -8.20 6.29
N ASP A 139 -14.99 -9.41 6.05
CA ASP A 139 -15.35 -10.31 4.95
C ASP A 139 -15.06 -9.77 3.53
N ALA A 140 -14.30 -8.68 3.40
CA ALA A 140 -13.93 -8.08 2.11
C ALA A 140 -12.57 -8.54 1.59
N GLY A 141 -11.82 -9.40 2.29
CA GLY A 141 -10.43 -9.72 1.97
C GLY A 141 -10.21 -10.15 0.52
N GLN A 142 -10.99 -11.12 0.03
CA GLN A 142 -10.88 -11.59 -1.35
C GLN A 142 -11.25 -10.51 -2.39
N ALA A 143 -12.22 -9.65 -2.08
CA ALA A 143 -12.60 -8.55 -2.96
C ALA A 143 -11.47 -7.51 -3.04
N ILE A 144 -10.88 -7.15 -1.91
CA ILE A 144 -9.75 -6.22 -1.84
C ILE A 144 -8.53 -6.78 -2.57
N GLN A 145 -8.21 -8.07 -2.41
CA GLN A 145 -7.17 -8.75 -3.18
C GLN A 145 -7.33 -8.49 -4.68
N ASN A 146 -8.51 -8.81 -5.22
CA ASN A 146 -8.78 -8.68 -6.65
C ASN A 146 -8.74 -7.22 -7.12
N GLN A 147 -9.24 -6.30 -6.30
CA GLN A 147 -9.25 -4.87 -6.60
C GLN A 147 -7.84 -4.27 -6.59
N VAL A 148 -7.00 -4.64 -5.63
CA VAL A 148 -5.59 -4.19 -5.58
C VAL A 148 -4.83 -4.70 -6.80
N MET A 149 -5.00 -5.97 -7.18
CA MET A 149 -4.41 -6.52 -8.41
C MET A 149 -4.86 -5.75 -9.65
N GLN A 150 -6.16 -5.47 -9.76
CA GLN A 150 -6.69 -4.72 -10.90
C GLN A 150 -6.24 -3.26 -10.91
N ALA A 151 -6.10 -2.62 -9.75
CA ALA A 151 -5.63 -1.24 -9.64
C ALA A 151 -4.18 -1.09 -10.13
N HIS A 152 -3.35 -2.08 -9.85
CA HIS A 152 -1.97 -2.15 -10.37
C HIS A 152 -1.91 -2.30 -11.89
N ARG A 153 -2.82 -3.09 -12.50
CA ARG A 153 -2.95 -3.15 -13.97
C ARG A 153 -3.40 -1.81 -14.58
N VAL A 154 -4.28 -1.09 -13.90
CA VAL A 154 -4.70 0.26 -14.30
C VAL A 154 -3.54 1.25 -14.20
N ALA A 155 -2.77 1.20 -13.10
CA ALA A 155 -1.58 2.02 -12.92
C ALA A 155 -0.55 1.77 -14.04
N TYR A 156 -0.30 0.49 -14.35
CA TYR A 156 0.57 0.09 -15.46
C TYR A 156 0.11 0.69 -16.80
N SER A 157 -1.17 0.55 -17.13
CA SER A 157 -1.75 1.08 -18.38
C SER A 157 -1.59 2.61 -18.46
N TYR A 158 -1.76 3.30 -17.35
CA TYR A 158 -1.55 4.76 -17.27
C TYR A 158 -0.07 5.13 -17.48
N ILE A 159 0.85 4.41 -16.84
CA ILE A 159 2.30 4.64 -16.96
C ILE A 159 2.77 4.38 -18.40
N GLU A 160 2.29 3.32 -19.06
CA GLU A 160 2.63 3.05 -20.46
C GLU A 160 2.14 4.17 -21.39
N GLN A 161 0.92 4.66 -21.18
CA GLN A 161 0.32 5.65 -22.07
C GLN A 161 0.87 7.06 -21.85
N TYR A 162 1.11 7.44 -20.59
CA TYR A 162 1.36 8.84 -20.21
C TYR A 162 2.73 9.07 -19.58
N GLY A 163 3.44 8.00 -19.23
CA GLY A 163 4.73 8.04 -18.53
C GLY A 163 4.60 8.40 -17.04
N ARG A 164 5.75 8.67 -16.42
CA ARG A 164 5.86 8.90 -14.96
C ARG A 164 5.02 10.06 -14.44
N LYS A 165 4.88 11.21 -15.12
CA LYS A 165 4.17 12.44 -14.66
C LYS A 165 4.51 13.05 -13.28
N GLY A 166 5.07 12.32 -12.31
CA GLY A 166 5.47 12.76 -10.99
C GLY A 166 6.04 11.59 -10.15
N PRO A 167 6.53 11.85 -8.92
CA PRO A 167 7.19 10.82 -8.11
C PRO A 167 6.24 9.74 -7.57
N ILE A 168 4.98 10.07 -7.32
CA ILE A 168 3.98 9.14 -6.78
C ILE A 168 2.72 9.17 -7.62
N HIS A 169 2.24 7.99 -8.00
CA HIS A 169 0.90 7.73 -8.53
C HIS A 169 0.04 7.11 -7.45
N CYS A 170 -0.97 7.83 -6.99
CA CYS A 170 -1.92 7.35 -6.00
C CYS A 170 -3.25 6.98 -6.67
N HIS A 171 -3.58 5.68 -6.66
CA HIS A 171 -4.84 5.14 -7.13
C HIS A 171 -5.73 4.78 -5.93
N LYS A 172 -6.94 5.34 -5.89
CA LYS A 172 -7.94 5.06 -4.87
C LYS A 172 -8.96 4.04 -5.38
N ILE A 173 -9.34 3.10 -4.52
CA ILE A 173 -10.46 2.18 -4.71
C ILE A 173 -11.61 2.65 -3.80
N ILE A 174 -12.69 3.14 -4.42
CA ILE A 174 -13.86 3.67 -3.71
C ILE A 174 -15.11 2.93 -4.20
N GLY A 175 -15.83 2.27 -3.30
CA GLY A 175 -17.03 1.50 -3.67
C GLY A 175 -16.76 0.43 -4.74
N GLY A 176 -15.55 -0.13 -4.75
CA GLY A 176 -15.08 -1.10 -5.76
C GLY A 176 -14.71 -0.52 -7.12
N SER A 177 -14.79 0.80 -7.31
CA SER A 177 -14.31 1.48 -8.52
C SER A 177 -12.88 1.96 -8.34
N ILE A 178 -12.04 1.73 -9.35
CA ILE A 178 -10.62 2.14 -9.38
C ILE A 178 -10.48 3.44 -10.16
N SER A 179 -9.77 4.42 -9.62
CA SER A 179 -9.43 5.63 -10.39
C SER A 179 -8.44 5.31 -11.51
N ALA A 180 -8.85 5.53 -12.76
CA ALA A 180 -8.00 5.34 -13.94
C ALA A 180 -6.88 6.38 -14.04
N VAL A 181 -7.16 7.61 -13.60
CA VAL A 181 -6.17 8.70 -13.51
C VAL A 181 -5.68 8.76 -12.06
N PRO A 182 -4.37 8.60 -11.80
CA PRO A 182 -3.83 8.73 -10.46
C PRO A 182 -3.84 10.20 -10.01
N GLU A 183 -4.00 10.39 -8.72
CA GLU A 183 -3.56 11.62 -8.08
C GLU A 183 -2.03 11.61 -7.98
N ILE A 184 -1.42 12.75 -8.29
CA ILE A 184 0.04 12.88 -8.36
C ILE A 184 0.55 13.59 -7.12
N PHE A 185 1.52 12.98 -6.44
CA PHE A 185 2.16 13.53 -5.24
C PHE A 185 3.68 13.44 -5.34
N ASN A 186 4.39 14.24 -4.54
CA ASN A 186 5.85 14.17 -4.41
C ASN A 186 6.28 13.25 -3.26
N THR A 187 5.48 13.14 -2.19
CA THR A 187 5.82 12.34 -0.99
C THR A 187 4.60 11.66 -0.38
N LEU A 188 4.79 10.56 0.36
CA LEU A 188 3.72 9.94 1.15
C LEU A 188 3.15 10.87 2.23
N GLU A 189 3.96 11.79 2.75
CA GLU A 189 3.50 12.80 3.70
C GLU A 189 2.53 13.81 3.04
N GLU A 190 2.74 14.17 1.77
CA GLU A 190 1.78 15.00 1.03
C GLU A 190 0.42 14.31 0.88
N ILE A 191 0.39 12.98 0.66
CA ILE A 191 -0.88 12.22 0.63
C ILE A 191 -1.62 12.38 1.96
N LYS A 192 -0.92 12.25 3.10
CA LYS A 192 -1.54 12.47 4.42
C LYS A 192 -2.07 13.89 4.60
N GLN A 193 -1.30 14.88 4.17
CA GLN A 193 -1.70 16.29 4.31
C GLN A 193 -2.92 16.59 3.45
N HIS A 194 -2.96 16.05 2.23
CA HIS A 194 -4.10 16.12 1.33
C HIS A 194 -5.34 15.52 1.98
N ASP A 195 -5.27 14.29 2.47
CA ASP A 195 -6.39 13.62 3.16
C ASP A 195 -6.92 14.48 4.33
N ARG A 196 -6.03 14.99 5.19
CA ARG A 196 -6.42 15.88 6.30
C ARG A 196 -7.13 17.14 5.83
N SER A 197 -6.77 17.67 4.66
CA SER A 197 -7.34 18.89 4.11
C SER A 197 -8.76 18.66 3.56
N GLU A 198 -9.00 17.57 2.84
CA GLU A 198 -10.32 17.18 2.32
C GLU A 198 -11.32 17.00 3.47
N ILE A 199 -10.85 16.43 4.58
CA ILE A 199 -11.66 16.12 5.76
C ILE A 199 -12.09 17.39 6.50
N LYS A 200 -11.17 18.35 6.66
CA LYS A 200 -11.50 19.66 7.25
C LYS A 200 -12.55 20.41 6.45
N GLN A 201 -12.66 20.15 5.15
CA GLN A 201 -13.68 20.76 4.31
C GLN A 201 -15.04 20.08 4.47
N LEU A 202 -15.06 18.76 4.65
CA LEU A 202 -16.28 17.98 4.89
C LEU A 202 -16.89 18.25 6.27
N SER A 203 -16.08 18.44 7.32
CA SER A 203 -16.56 18.72 8.68
C SER A 203 -17.02 20.16 8.93
N ARG A 204 -16.81 21.05 7.95
CA ARG A 204 -17.27 22.46 8.00
C ARG A 204 -18.57 22.70 7.22
N ARG A 205 -19.12 21.67 6.57
CA ARG A 205 -20.41 21.69 5.89
C ARG A 205 -21.47 21.06 6.78
#